data_AF-A0A382N3K1-F1
#
_entry.id   AF-A0A382N3K1-F1
#
_cell.length_a   1.000
_cell.length_b   1.000
_cell.length_c   1.000
_cell.angle_alpha   90.00
_cell.angle_beta   90.00
_cell.angle_gamma   90.00
#
_symmetry.space_group_name_H-M   'P 1'
#
loop_
_entity.id
_entity.type
_entity.pdbx_description
1 polymer ?
#
loop_
_entity_poly.entity_id
_entity_poly.type
_entity_poly.pdbx_seq_one_letter_code
_entity_poly.pdbx_strand_id
1 'polypeptide(L)'
;MEKLNNLLEGIASPLKAYANCLLRIGLGLSFFLHGYGKVPINEGFVGWLASKGISSASVVAPLIAWGELLSGLGILLGGLIGTRAAILGNLVTRLSGGTIGVIMIGAIIIAHSDWGIFTGERGSVLFASEQLFLLLLGIYFAIKGND
;
A
#
# COMPACT_ATOMS: atom_id res chain seq x y z
N MET A 1 -9.26 28.71 -22.73
CA MET A 1 -8.78 27.46 -22.10
C MET A 1 -7.26 27.43 -21.98
N GLU A 2 -6.52 27.85 -23.01
CA GLU A 2 -5.04 27.89 -22.99
C GLU A 2 -4.43 28.74 -21.85
N LYS A 3 -4.98 29.93 -21.58
CA LYS A 3 -4.54 30.76 -20.44
C LYS A 3 -4.69 30.07 -19.08
N LEU A 4 -5.79 29.33 -18.88
CA LEU A 4 -6.04 28.58 -17.64
C LEU A 4 -5.08 27.39 -17.54
N ASN A 5 -4.85 26.67 -18.64
CA ASN A 5 -3.88 25.57 -18.70
C ASN A 5 -2.46 26.07 -18.35
N ASN A 6 -2.01 27.16 -18.97
CA ASN A 6 -0.67 27.71 -18.73
C ASN A 6 -0.49 28.22 -17.30
N LEU A 7 -1.55 28.75 -16.69
CA LEU A 7 -1.55 29.11 -15.27
C LEU A 7 -1.39 27.88 -14.37
N LEU A 8 -2.20 26.83 -14.57
CA LEU A 8 -2.13 25.59 -13.79
C LEU A 8 -0.79 24.88 -13.97
N GLU A 9 -0.27 24.85 -15.20
CA GLU A 9 1.03 24.29 -15.53
C GLU A 9 2.17 25.06 -14.85
N GLY A 10 2.10 26.39 -14.81
CA GLY A 10 3.07 27.24 -14.10
C GLY A 10 3.09 26.97 -12.60
N ILE A 11 1.91 26.78 -11.97
CA ILE A 11 1.80 26.44 -10.54
C ILE A 11 2.31 25.02 -10.26
N ALA A 12 1.98 24.06 -11.13
CA ALA A 12 2.30 22.65 -10.92
C ALA A 12 3.75 22.29 -11.25
N SER A 13 4.39 22.98 -12.20
CA SER A 13 5.75 22.69 -12.67
C SER A 13 6.78 22.45 -11.54
N PRO A 14 6.93 23.32 -10.51
CA PRO A 14 7.88 23.06 -9.43
C PRO A 14 7.51 21.86 -8.55
N LEU A 15 6.23 21.45 -8.52
CA LEU A 15 5.74 20.33 -7.72
C LEU A 15 5.86 18.98 -8.43
N LYS A 16 5.98 18.96 -9.76
CA LYS A 16 6.05 17.72 -10.56
C LYS A 16 7.21 16.81 -10.12
N ALA A 17 8.35 17.40 -9.75
CA ALA A 17 9.51 16.65 -9.25
C ALA A 17 9.23 15.92 -7.92
N TYR A 18 8.26 16.38 -7.13
CA TYR A 18 7.91 15.83 -5.82
C TYR A 18 6.65 14.97 -5.84
N ALA A 19 5.95 14.87 -6.98
CA ALA A 19 4.69 14.13 -7.07
C ALA A 19 4.86 12.65 -6.66
N ASN A 20 5.96 12.02 -7.06
CA ASN A 20 6.29 10.64 -6.66
C ASN A 20 6.54 10.52 -5.14
N CYS A 21 7.07 11.56 -4.51
CA CYS A 21 7.27 11.59 -3.06
C CYS A 21 5.92 11.61 -2.32
N LEU A 22 4.94 12.34 -2.83
CA LEU A 22 3.59 12.38 -2.25
C LEU A 22 2.93 11.00 -2.27
N LEU A 23 3.00 10.29 -3.41
CA LEU A 23 2.50 8.92 -3.52
C LEU A 23 3.23 7.95 -2.58
N ARG A 24 4.54 8.12 -2.44
CA ARG A 24 5.37 7.30 -1.54
C ARG A 24 4.96 7.49 -0.08
N ILE A 25 4.80 8.74 0.35
CA ILE A 25 4.41 9.07 1.72
C ILE A 25 3.00 8.52 2.00
N GLY A 26 2.05 8.75 1.10
CA GLY A 26 0.68 8.26 1.25
C GLY A 26 0.61 6.73 1.35
N LEU A 27 1.23 6.03 0.40
CA LEU A 27 1.29 4.57 0.40
C LEU A 27 2.01 4.03 1.64
N GLY A 28 3.22 4.53 1.91
CA GLY A 28 4.06 4.02 2.98
C GLY A 28 3.43 4.21 4.36
N LEU A 29 2.85 5.39 4.63
CA LEU A 29 2.17 5.65 5.90
C LEU A 29 0.87 4.85 6.03
N SER A 30 0.03 4.80 5.00
CA SER A 30 -1.20 4.02 5.05
C SER A 30 -0.89 2.55 5.32
N PHE A 31 0.02 1.95 4.57
CA PHE A 31 0.35 0.53 4.74
C PHE A 31 1.01 0.24 6.09
N PHE A 32 1.88 1.14 6.56
CA PHE A 32 2.43 1.06 7.91
C PHE A 32 1.33 1.06 8.97
N LEU A 33 0.34 1.96 8.87
CA LEU A 33 -0.77 2.04 9.82
C LEU A 33 -1.67 0.80 9.76
N HIS A 34 -1.87 0.19 8.58
CA HIS A 34 -2.57 -1.08 8.44
C HIS A 34 -1.89 -2.21 9.23
N GLY A 35 -0.55 -2.30 9.14
CA GLY A 35 0.22 -3.29 9.89
C GLY A 35 0.29 -2.97 11.39
N TYR A 36 0.55 -1.71 11.73
CA TYR A 36 0.64 -1.24 13.11
C TYR A 36 -0.68 -1.45 13.87
N GLY A 37 -1.83 -1.18 13.25
CA GLY A 37 -3.14 -1.41 13.84
C GLY A 37 -3.46 -2.88 14.15
N LYS A 38 -2.66 -3.83 13.64
CA LYS A 38 -2.78 -5.26 13.92
C LYS A 38 -1.88 -5.72 15.08
N VAL A 39 -0.99 -4.87 15.59
CA VAL A 39 -0.02 -5.22 16.64
C VAL A 39 -0.44 -4.60 18.00
N PRO A 40 -0.46 -5.37 19.10
CA PRO A 40 -0.20 -6.81 19.19
C PRO A 40 -1.32 -7.63 18.51
N ILE A 41 -0.93 -8.76 17.91
CA ILE A 41 -1.88 -9.67 17.25
C ILE A 41 -2.87 -10.17 18.30
N ASN A 42 -4.16 -9.89 18.10
CA ASN A 42 -5.22 -10.38 18.95
C ASN A 42 -5.91 -11.62 18.38
N GLU A 43 -6.52 -12.42 19.26
CA GLU A 43 -7.24 -13.64 18.89
C GLU A 43 -8.43 -13.39 17.95
N GLY A 44 -9.02 -12.19 17.98
CA GLY A 44 -10.10 -11.80 17.08
C GLY A 44 -9.65 -11.75 15.62
N PHE A 45 -8.49 -11.18 15.34
CA PHE A 45 -7.92 -11.13 13.99
C PHE A 45 -7.53 -12.52 13.49
N VAL A 46 -6.94 -13.34 14.36
CA VAL A 46 -6.62 -14.76 14.07
C VAL A 46 -7.90 -15.54 13.77
N GLY A 47 -8.93 -15.40 14.61
CA GLY A 47 -10.23 -16.04 14.42
C GLY A 47 -10.94 -15.59 13.15
N TRP A 48 -10.82 -14.32 12.76
CA TRP A 48 -11.34 -13.81 11.50
C TRP A 48 -10.64 -14.44 10.28
N LEU A 49 -9.31 -14.56 10.30
CA LEU A 49 -8.58 -15.25 9.23
C LEU A 49 -8.97 -16.74 9.14
N ALA A 50 -9.13 -17.40 10.29
CA ALA A 50 -9.57 -18.79 10.35
C ALA A 50 -10.99 -18.97 9.78
N SER A 51 -11.92 -18.06 10.09
CA SER A 51 -13.30 -18.12 9.56
C SER A 51 -13.37 -17.87 8.05
N LYS A 52 -12.35 -17.21 7.49
CA LYS A 52 -12.16 -17.06 6.04
C LYS A 52 -11.42 -18.22 5.38
N GLY A 53 -11.16 -19.31 6.11
CA GLY A 53 -10.60 -20.54 5.57
C GLY A 53 -9.07 -20.64 5.60
N ILE A 54 -8.37 -19.74 6.31
CA ILE A 54 -6.92 -19.83 6.48
C ILE A 54 -6.59 -20.84 7.58
N SER A 55 -6.13 -22.02 7.17
CA SER A 55 -5.82 -23.14 8.07
C SER A 55 -4.69 -22.85 9.08
N SER A 56 -3.75 -21.95 8.74
CA SER A 56 -2.65 -21.52 9.62
C SER A 56 -2.77 -20.06 10.03
N ALA A 57 -3.99 -19.62 10.38
CA ALA A 57 -4.29 -18.23 10.71
C ALA A 57 -3.37 -17.63 11.79
N SER A 58 -2.99 -18.41 12.82
CA SER A 58 -2.09 -17.95 13.90
C SER A 58 -0.66 -17.64 13.43
N VAL A 59 -0.22 -18.25 12.33
CA VAL A 59 1.08 -17.98 11.69
C VAL A 59 0.96 -16.90 10.63
N VAL A 60 -0.15 -16.90 9.88
CA VAL A 60 -0.38 -15.93 8.79
C VAL A 60 -0.66 -14.53 9.35
N ALA A 61 -1.38 -14.41 10.47
CA ALA A 61 -1.70 -13.12 11.08
C ALA A 61 -0.46 -12.25 11.38
N PRO A 62 0.58 -12.74 12.09
CA PRO A 62 1.79 -11.94 12.30
C PRO A 62 2.55 -11.68 11.01
N LEU A 63 2.55 -12.60 10.04
CA LEU A 63 3.20 -12.39 8.74
C LEU A 63 2.54 -11.24 7.95
N ILE A 64 1.21 -11.16 7.96
CA ILE A 64 0.49 -10.04 7.35
C ILE A 64 0.82 -8.73 8.08
N ALA A 65 0.71 -8.69 9.40
CA ALA A 65 0.95 -7.47 10.17
C ALA A 65 2.38 -6.93 10.01
N TRP A 66 3.38 -7.81 10.12
CA TRP A 66 4.77 -7.42 9.90
C TRP A 66 5.08 -7.14 8.44
N GLY A 67 4.48 -7.90 7.51
CA GLY A 67 4.60 -7.63 6.08
C GLY A 67 4.14 -6.22 5.74
N GLU A 68 2.97 -5.83 6.24
CA GLU A 68 2.41 -4.49 6.05
C GLU A 68 3.25 -3.39 6.71
N LEU A 69 3.69 -3.61 7.95
CA LEU A 69 4.51 -2.65 8.67
C LEU A 69 5.85 -2.42 7.96
N LEU A 70 6.55 -3.51 7.61
CA LEU A 70 7.89 -3.46 7.02
C LEU A 70 7.85 -2.99 5.57
N SER A 71 6.85 -3.37 4.77
CA SER A 71 6.75 -2.86 3.40
C SER A 71 6.31 -1.40 3.36
N GLY A 72 5.46 -0.95 4.29
CA GLY A 72 5.14 0.46 4.47
C GLY A 72 6.39 1.29 4.78
N LEU A 73 7.18 0.86 5.77
CA LEU A 73 8.48 1.47 6.08
C LEU A 73 9.46 1.36 4.91
N GLY A 74 9.51 0.23 4.23
CA GLY A 74 10.40 -0.01 3.09
C GLY A 74 10.10 0.91 1.90
N ILE A 75 8.84 1.25 1.65
CA ILE A 75 8.48 2.29 0.67
C ILE A 75 9.04 3.66 1.09
N LEU A 76 8.90 4.06 2.36
CA LEU A 76 9.41 5.35 2.84
C LEU A 76 10.95 5.40 2.82
N LEU A 77 11.58 4.41 3.44
CA LEU A 77 13.02 4.34 3.60
C LEU A 77 13.73 4.00 2.29
N GLY A 78 13.13 3.22 1.40
CA GLY A 78 13.70 2.91 0.08
C GLY A 78 13.93 4.17 -0.76
N GLY A 79 13.06 5.17 -0.63
CA GLY A 79 13.24 6.48 -1.28
C GLY A 79 14.40 7.25 -0.65
N LEU A 80 14.45 7.31 0.69
CA LEU A 80 15.52 7.98 1.42
C LEU A 80 16.89 7.34 1.18
N ILE A 81 16.97 6.00 1.23
CA ILE A 81 18.18 5.23 0.90
C ILE A 81 18.61 5.51 -0.54
N GLY A 82 17.65 5.61 -1.47
CA GLY A 82 17.91 5.91 -2.88
C GLY A 82 18.69 7.20 -3.11
N THR A 83 18.60 8.17 -2.19
CA THR A 83 19.36 9.43 -2.27
C THR A 83 20.87 9.26 -2.09
N ARG A 84 21.29 8.19 -1.39
CA ARG A 84 22.71 7.90 -1.11
C ARG A 84 23.21 6.61 -1.77
N ALA A 85 22.32 5.64 -1.97
CA ALA A 85 22.60 4.33 -2.54
C ALA A 85 21.48 3.95 -3.50
N ALA A 86 21.57 4.44 -4.74
CA ALA A 86 20.52 4.32 -5.75
C ALA A 86 20.05 2.87 -5.97
N ILE A 87 20.98 1.93 -6.16
CA ILE A 87 20.67 0.52 -6.41
C ILE A 87 19.93 -0.11 -5.22
N LEU A 88 20.45 0.10 -4.01
CA LEU A 88 19.86 -0.48 -2.80
C LEU A 88 18.46 0.11 -2.53
N GLY A 89 18.32 1.44 -2.61
CA GLY A 89 17.03 2.10 -2.42
C GLY A 89 16.00 1.67 -3.45
N ASN A 90 16.42 1.47 -4.71
CA ASN A 90 15.55 0.99 -5.78
C ASN A 90 15.09 -0.45 -5.50
N LEU A 91 16.01 -1.33 -5.10
CA LEU A 91 15.67 -2.71 -4.74
C LEU A 91 14.70 -2.75 -3.55
N VAL A 92 14.97 -2.01 -2.48
CA VAL A 92 14.10 -1.93 -1.30
C VAL A 92 12.71 -1.43 -1.69
N THR A 93 12.61 -0.38 -2.50
CA THR A 93 11.33 0.15 -2.97
C THR A 93 10.56 -0.88 -3.81
N ARG A 94 11.23 -1.55 -4.74
CA ARG A 94 10.58 -2.54 -5.61
C ARG A 94 10.09 -3.75 -4.84
N LEU A 95 10.90 -4.29 -3.94
CA LEU A 95 10.51 -5.41 -3.08
C LEU A 95 9.37 -5.03 -2.14
N SER A 96 9.40 -3.81 -1.58
CA SER A 96 8.32 -3.31 -0.72
C SER A 96 7.01 -3.15 -1.49
N GLY A 97 7.07 -2.56 -2.69
CA GLY A 97 5.90 -2.43 -3.58
C GLY A 97 5.33 -3.78 -3.99
N GLY A 98 6.21 -4.75 -4.31
CA GLY A 98 5.81 -6.13 -4.63
C GLY A 98 5.11 -6.83 -3.46
N THR A 99 5.65 -6.71 -2.24
CA THR A 99 5.04 -7.23 -1.01
C THR A 99 3.66 -6.61 -0.77
N ILE A 100 3.53 -5.27 -0.92
CA ILE A 100 2.24 -4.57 -0.84
C ILE A 100 1.25 -5.18 -1.84
N GLY A 101 1.67 -5.37 -3.09
CA GLY A 101 0.83 -5.96 -4.12
C GLY A 101 0.33 -7.35 -3.76
N VAL A 102 1.21 -8.24 -3.30
CA VAL A 102 0.84 -9.61 -2.88
C VAL A 102 -0.15 -9.58 -1.70
N ILE A 103 0.13 -8.78 -0.67
CA ILE A 103 -0.74 -8.68 0.50
C ILE A 103 -2.11 -8.11 0.13
N MET A 104 -2.17 -7.08 -0.72
CA MET A 104 -3.44 -6.47 -1.15
C MET A 104 -4.26 -7.40 -2.05
N ILE A 105 -3.64 -8.18 -2.93
CA ILE A 105 -4.36 -9.22 -3.69
C ILE A 105 -4.99 -10.23 -2.72
N GLY A 106 -4.22 -10.72 -1.74
CA GLY A 106 -4.75 -11.61 -0.70
C GLY A 106 -5.89 -10.98 0.09
N ALA A 107 -5.72 -9.73 0.52
CA ALA A 107 -6.72 -8.98 1.27
C ALA A 107 -8.04 -8.83 0.49
N ILE A 108 -7.99 -8.53 -0.81
CA ILE A 108 -9.18 -8.44 -1.66
C ILE A 108 -9.88 -9.80 -1.78
N ILE A 109 -9.13 -10.88 -2.01
CA ILE A 109 -9.68 -12.24 -2.15
C ILE A 109 -10.36 -12.70 -0.86
N ILE A 110 -9.72 -12.44 0.29
CA ILE A 110 -10.18 -12.92 1.61
C ILE A 110 -11.31 -12.04 2.17
N ALA A 111 -11.15 -10.71 2.09
CA ALA A 111 -12.07 -9.78 2.74
C ALA A 111 -13.31 -9.47 1.90
N HIS A 112 -13.24 -9.58 0.57
CA HIS A 112 -14.30 -9.12 -0.35
C HIS A 112 -14.72 -10.17 -1.41
N SER A 113 -14.77 -11.45 -1.03
CA SER A 113 -15.19 -12.55 -1.90
C SER A 113 -16.57 -12.35 -2.57
N ASP A 114 -17.45 -11.55 -1.97
CA ASP A 114 -18.86 -11.43 -2.39
C ASP A 114 -19.12 -10.24 -3.34
N TRP A 115 -18.08 -9.55 -3.82
CA TRP A 115 -18.14 -8.49 -4.86
C TRP A 115 -19.10 -7.32 -4.61
N GLY A 116 -19.59 -7.13 -3.37
CA GLY A 116 -20.24 -5.90 -2.90
C GLY A 116 -19.32 -4.67 -2.86
N ILE A 117 -18.14 -4.73 -3.49
CA ILE A 117 -17.10 -3.70 -3.54
C ILE A 117 -17.60 -2.41 -4.19
N PHE A 118 -18.57 -2.49 -5.12
CA PHE A 118 -19.09 -1.34 -5.84
C PHE A 118 -20.54 -0.97 -5.50
N THR A 119 -21.25 -1.85 -4.78
CA THR A 119 -22.71 -1.74 -4.54
C THR A 119 -23.14 -2.08 -3.10
N GLY A 120 -22.20 -2.43 -2.23
CA GLY A 120 -22.47 -2.76 -0.82
C GLY A 120 -22.63 -1.54 0.07
N GLU A 121 -22.66 -1.78 1.39
CA GLU A 121 -22.70 -0.70 2.38
C GLU A 121 -21.51 0.25 2.20
N ARG A 122 -21.72 1.56 2.41
CA ARG A 122 -20.71 2.61 2.18
C ARG A 122 -19.36 2.31 2.84
N GLY A 123 -19.35 1.69 4.01
CA GLY A 123 -18.11 1.30 4.70
C GLY A 123 -17.30 0.24 3.96
N SER A 124 -17.95 -0.79 3.42
CA SER A 124 -17.28 -1.85 2.66
C SER A 124 -16.74 -1.33 1.32
N VAL A 125 -17.49 -0.46 0.65
CA VAL A 125 -17.05 0.19 -0.59
C VAL A 125 -15.83 1.07 -0.35
N LEU A 126 -15.83 1.87 0.72
CA LEU A 126 -14.70 2.74 1.07
C LEU A 126 -13.44 1.90 1.33
N PHE A 127 -13.55 0.85 2.13
CA PHE A 127 -12.43 -0.02 2.47
C PHE A 127 -11.89 -0.78 1.25
N ALA A 128 -12.76 -1.29 0.38
CA ALA A 128 -12.35 -1.95 -0.85
C ALA A 128 -11.70 -0.96 -1.84
N SER A 129 -12.18 0.27 -1.92
CA SER A 129 -11.56 1.32 -2.74
C SER A 129 -10.16 1.67 -2.26
N GLU A 130 -9.94 1.72 -0.94
CA GLU A 130 -8.62 1.93 -0.36
C GLU A 130 -7.67 0.78 -0.73
N GLN A 131 -8.09 -0.47 -0.56
CA GLN A 131 -7.30 -1.64 -0.96
C GLN A 131 -6.90 -1.62 -2.44
N LEU A 132 -7.79 -1.14 -3.32
CA LEU A 132 -7.48 -0.97 -4.73
C LEU A 132 -6.40 0.10 -4.96
N PHE A 133 -6.47 1.24 -4.29
CA PHE A 133 -5.43 2.27 -4.38
C PHE A 133 -4.08 1.78 -3.85
N LEU A 134 -4.08 1.08 -2.71
CA LEU A 134 -2.88 0.49 -2.13
C LEU A 134 -2.27 -0.56 -3.06
N LEU A 135 -3.09 -1.40 -3.67
CA LEU A 135 -2.66 -2.38 -4.68
C LEU A 135 -2.01 -1.70 -5.88
N LEU A 136 -2.69 -0.72 -6.48
CA LEU A 136 -2.21 -0.02 -7.66
C LEU A 136 -0.91 0.73 -7.40
N LEU A 137 -0.81 1.43 -6.26
CA LEU A 137 0.41 2.14 -5.88
C LEU A 137 1.54 1.18 -5.48
N GLY A 138 1.22 0.05 -4.83
CA GLY A 138 2.19 -1.01 -4.56
C GLY A 138 2.80 -1.55 -5.84
N ILE A 139 1.98 -1.93 -6.81
CA ILE A 139 2.41 -2.37 -8.14
C ILE A 139 3.20 -1.27 -8.85
N TYR A 140 2.74 -0.02 -8.77
CA TYR A 140 3.46 1.12 -9.33
C TYR A 140 4.90 1.19 -8.80
N PHE A 141 5.11 1.16 -7.48
CA PHE A 141 6.45 1.18 -6.91
C PHE A 141 7.25 -0.12 -7.15
N ALA A 142 6.58 -1.26 -7.30
CA ALA A 142 7.21 -2.53 -7.69
C ALA A 142 7.84 -2.45 -9.11
N ILE A 143 7.15 -1.79 -10.04
CA ILE A 143 7.58 -1.64 -11.43
C ILE A 143 8.56 -0.47 -11.57
N LYS A 144 8.16 0.71 -11.08
CA LYS A 144 8.87 1.97 -11.28
C LYS A 144 10.11 2.07 -10.39
N GLY A 145 10.02 1.59 -9.15
CA GLY A 145 11.12 1.73 -8.18
C GLY A 145 11.36 3.18 -7.77
N ASN A 146 12.62 3.64 -7.83
CA ASN A 146 13.04 5.00 -7.45
C ASN A 146 13.28 5.95 -8.63
N ASP A 147 13.10 5.48 -9.86
CA ASP A 147 13.44 6.22 -11.08
C ASP A 147 12.42 7.31 -11.45
#